data_AF-A3U4J1-F1
#
_entry.id   AF-A3U4J1-F1
#
_cell.length_a   1.000
_cell.length_b   1.000
_cell.length_c   1.000
_cell.angle_alpha   90.00
_cell.angle_beta   90.00
_cell.angle_gamma   90.00
#
_symmetry.space_group_name_H-M   'P 1'
#
loop_
_entity.id
_entity.type
_entity.pdbx_description
1 polymer ?
#
loop_
_entity_poly.entity_id
_entity_poly.type
_entity_poly.pdbx_seq_one_letter_code
_entity_poly.pdbx_strand_id
1 'polypeptide(L)'
;MKEVPKKDKKKLKKAKSDTFKIVLTALLTSMFTGFVSYFLMFSQLKEEQNYWKTRTKAEKVSQLLEKQIEIFDNVNSGILLTEVLAKDFKLYSAKFMSTIELSLAGGKNSTNEESEILNNKAIEYHKQINQLATDIQMSEMYFGAKVDSLINPLSESLNSNYQNNLILGDTTRLKGYKNVTEYFKRDFNTTKELSENRLKILKAMRSEIDSTAEILYGDYLKN
;
A
#
# COMPACT_ATOMS: atom_id res chain seq x y z
N MET A 1 -27.30 19.71 94.70
CA MET A 1 -27.07 19.00 93.41
C MET A 1 -28.06 17.85 93.31
N LYS A 2 -29.06 17.91 92.43
CA LYS A 2 -30.01 16.78 92.24
C LYS A 2 -29.33 15.70 91.40
N GLU A 3 -29.11 14.53 91.98
CA GLU A 3 -28.59 13.37 91.26
C GLU A 3 -29.63 12.88 90.25
N VAL A 4 -29.25 12.84 88.97
CA VAL A 4 -30.05 12.21 87.91
C VAL A 4 -30.23 10.72 88.24
N PRO A 5 -31.47 10.18 88.27
CA PRO A 5 -31.73 8.81 88.69
C PRO A 5 -31.07 7.77 87.78
N LYS A 6 -30.58 6.67 88.35
CA LYS A 6 -29.82 5.60 87.66
C LYS A 6 -30.50 5.04 86.40
N LYS A 7 -31.83 5.06 86.32
CA LYS A 7 -32.62 4.59 85.16
C LYS A 7 -32.47 5.52 83.94
N ASP A 8 -32.41 6.83 84.15
CA ASP A 8 -32.26 7.82 83.09
C ASP A 8 -30.83 7.88 82.57
N LYS A 9 -29.83 7.65 83.42
CA LYS A 9 -28.42 7.49 83.00
C LYS A 9 -28.21 6.28 82.08
N LYS A 10 -28.94 5.17 82.29
CA LYS A 10 -28.88 3.96 81.45
C LYS A 10 -29.52 4.18 80.07
N LYS A 11 -30.68 4.84 80.02
CA LYS A 11 -31.33 5.23 78.77
C LYS A 11 -30.49 6.23 77.95
N LEU A 12 -29.88 7.22 78.61
CA LEU A 12 -28.99 8.20 77.97
C LEU A 12 -27.72 7.55 77.37
N LYS A 13 -27.12 6.57 78.09
CA LYS A 13 -25.98 5.79 77.59
C LYS A 13 -26.36 4.91 76.37
N LYS A 14 -27.54 4.29 76.39
CA LYS A 14 -28.04 3.49 75.27
C LYS A 14 -28.31 4.36 74.04
N ALA A 15 -28.97 5.51 74.23
CA ALA A 15 -29.19 6.49 73.17
C ALA A 15 -27.88 6.97 72.54
N LYS A 16 -26.87 7.37 73.34
CA LYS A 16 -25.53 7.73 72.84
C LYS A 16 -24.85 6.60 72.05
N SER A 17 -24.97 5.35 72.50
CA SER A 17 -24.45 4.16 71.80
C SER A 17 -25.14 3.94 70.46
N ASP A 18 -26.46 4.11 70.41
CA ASP A 18 -27.25 3.92 69.18
C ASP A 18 -26.99 5.05 68.18
N THR A 19 -26.85 6.30 68.64
CA THR A 19 -26.41 7.43 67.80
C THR A 19 -25.00 7.21 67.26
N PHE A 20 -24.07 6.71 68.07
CA PHE A 20 -22.71 6.37 67.64
C PHE A 20 -22.72 5.28 66.56
N LYS A 21 -23.54 4.23 66.71
CA LYS A 21 -23.71 3.20 65.69
C LYS A 21 -24.25 3.77 64.39
N ILE A 22 -25.26 4.65 64.43
CA ILE A 22 -25.81 5.29 63.24
C ILE A 22 -24.74 6.12 62.52
N VAL A 23 -23.97 6.93 63.26
CA VAL A 23 -22.87 7.73 62.69
C VAL A 23 -21.77 6.85 62.10
N LEU A 24 -21.39 5.77 62.79
CA LEU A 24 -20.39 4.81 62.29
C LEU A 24 -20.87 4.09 61.03
N THR A 25 -22.13 3.65 61.00
CA THR A 25 -22.73 3.03 59.80
C THR A 25 -22.78 4.02 58.64
N ALA A 26 -23.16 5.28 58.88
CA ALA A 26 -23.18 6.31 57.84
C ALA A 26 -21.78 6.58 57.27
N LEU A 27 -20.75 6.62 58.14
CA LEU A 27 -19.35 6.75 57.71
C LEU A 27 -18.87 5.54 56.90
N LEU A 28 -19.19 4.32 57.34
CA LEU A 28 -18.82 3.11 56.61
C LEU A 28 -19.52 3.04 55.24
N THR A 29 -20.82 3.38 55.18
CA THR A 29 -21.58 3.42 53.94
C THR A 29 -21.04 4.47 52.99
N SER A 30 -20.66 5.67 53.47
CA SER A 30 -20.08 6.71 52.60
C SER A 30 -18.72 6.31 52.07
N MET A 31 -17.87 5.70 52.89
CA MET A 31 -16.57 5.16 52.45
C MET A 31 -16.74 4.03 51.43
N PHE A 32 -17.66 3.10 51.67
CA PHE A 32 -17.91 1.97 50.77
C PHE A 32 -18.49 2.45 49.43
N THR A 33 -19.45 3.38 49.48
CA THR A 33 -19.99 4.03 48.28
C THR A 33 -18.89 4.76 47.51
N GLY A 34 -18.03 5.51 48.19
CA GLY A 34 -16.90 6.20 47.58
C GLY A 34 -15.93 5.23 46.88
N PHE A 35 -15.59 4.12 47.53
CA PHE A 35 -14.72 3.08 46.96
C PHE A 35 -15.34 2.39 45.74
N VAL A 36 -16.62 2.00 45.82
CA VAL A 36 -17.35 1.37 44.71
C VAL A 36 -17.46 2.30 43.51
N SER A 37 -17.84 3.56 43.74
CA SER A 37 -17.91 4.58 42.68
C SER A 37 -16.55 4.81 42.01
N TYR A 38 -15.47 4.88 42.80
CA TYR A 38 -14.12 5.00 42.27
C TYR A 38 -13.72 3.79 41.41
N PHE A 39 -13.99 2.57 41.89
CA PHE A 39 -13.68 1.35 41.14
C PHE A 39 -14.45 1.26 39.81
N LEU A 40 -15.75 1.57 39.82
CA LEU A 40 -16.58 1.62 38.61
C LEU A 40 -16.04 2.64 37.61
N MET A 41 -15.72 3.85 38.09
CA MET A 41 -15.15 4.91 37.25
C MET A 41 -13.81 4.49 36.64
N PHE A 42 -12.94 3.85 37.43
CA PHE A 42 -11.66 3.34 36.94
C PHE A 42 -11.83 2.24 35.89
N SER A 43 -12.79 1.32 36.08
CA SER A 43 -13.10 0.27 35.11
C SER A 43 -13.60 0.86 33.79
N GLN A 44 -14.51 1.83 33.85
CA GLN A 44 -15.04 2.54 32.67
C GLN A 44 -13.92 3.27 31.91
N LEU A 45 -13.07 4.03 32.61
CA LEU A 45 -11.94 4.72 32.01
C LEU A 45 -10.95 3.76 31.32
N LYS A 46 -10.73 2.59 31.91
CA LYS A 46 -9.87 1.55 31.33
C LYS A 46 -10.47 0.97 30.04
N GLU A 47 -11.77 0.72 30.03
CA GLU A 47 -12.49 0.26 28.83
C GLU A 47 -12.46 1.31 27.72
N GLU A 48 -12.72 2.58 28.05
CA GLU A 48 -12.64 3.69 27.09
C GLU A 48 -11.24 3.84 26.50
N GLN A 49 -10.18 3.79 27.33
CA GLN A 49 -8.81 3.83 26.83
C GLN A 49 -8.51 2.66 25.87
N ASN A 50 -8.97 1.46 26.19
CA ASN A 50 -8.79 0.30 25.32
C ASN A 50 -9.57 0.44 24.00
N TYR A 51 -10.78 0.98 24.06
CA TYR A 51 -11.59 1.30 22.89
C TYR A 51 -10.86 2.29 21.97
N TRP A 52 -10.37 3.42 22.51
CA TRP A 52 -9.67 4.42 21.72
C TRP A 52 -8.37 3.88 21.11
N LYS A 53 -7.59 3.09 21.87
CA LYS A 53 -6.38 2.43 21.33
C LYS A 53 -6.71 1.50 20.17
N THR A 54 -7.75 0.68 20.32
CA THR A 54 -8.17 -0.28 19.29
C THR A 54 -8.67 0.45 18.05
N ARG A 55 -9.48 1.49 18.25
CA ARG A 55 -9.99 2.34 17.17
C ARG A 55 -8.88 3.03 16.39
N THR A 56 -7.93 3.68 17.08
CA THR A 56 -6.80 4.34 16.43
C THR A 56 -5.92 3.35 15.66
N LYS A 57 -5.74 2.13 16.18
CA LYS A 57 -5.04 1.06 15.46
C LYS A 57 -5.79 0.69 14.17
N ALA A 58 -7.10 0.46 14.25
CA ALA A 58 -7.91 0.12 13.09
C ALA A 58 -7.91 1.24 12.02
N GLU A 59 -8.03 2.51 12.42
CA GLU A 59 -7.96 3.65 11.50
C GLU A 59 -6.62 3.71 10.75
N LYS A 60 -5.50 3.50 11.45
CA LYS A 60 -4.16 3.46 10.82
C LYS A 60 -4.01 2.30 9.83
N VAL A 61 -4.51 1.12 10.18
CA VAL A 61 -4.46 -0.05 9.29
C VAL A 61 -5.37 0.15 8.08
N SER A 62 -6.54 0.77 8.25
CA SER A 62 -7.45 1.12 7.14
C SER A 62 -6.78 2.08 6.16
N GLN A 63 -6.13 3.13 6.66
CA GLN A 63 -5.39 4.08 5.81
C GLN A 63 -4.24 3.40 5.06
N LEU A 64 -3.51 2.50 5.73
CA LEU A 64 -2.47 1.71 5.08
C LEU A 64 -3.05 0.84 3.96
N LEU A 65 -4.15 0.13 4.23
CA LEU A 65 -4.81 -0.74 3.26
C LEU A 65 -5.29 0.04 2.02
N GLU A 66 -5.93 1.19 2.22
CA GLU A 66 -6.34 2.08 1.12
C GLU A 66 -5.16 2.49 0.24
N LYS A 67 -4.03 2.86 0.87
CA LYS A 67 -2.81 3.24 0.14
C LYS A 67 -2.18 2.06 -0.60
N GLN A 68 -2.14 0.88 0.01
CA GLN A 68 -1.65 -0.33 -0.66
C GLN A 68 -2.48 -0.69 -1.89
N ILE A 69 -3.81 -0.57 -1.83
CA ILE A 69 -4.71 -0.82 -2.97
C ILE A 69 -4.48 0.20 -4.09
N GLU A 70 -4.40 1.49 -3.75
CA GLU A 70 -4.12 2.57 -4.71
C GLU A 70 -2.80 2.33 -5.46
N ILE A 71 -1.73 2.05 -4.73
CA ILE A 71 -0.41 1.79 -5.31
C ILE A 71 -0.40 0.52 -6.16
N PHE A 72 -1.07 -0.54 -5.70
CA PHE A 72 -1.20 -1.78 -6.47
C PHE A 72 -1.83 -1.53 -7.85
N ASP A 73 -2.91 -0.73 -7.89
CA ASP A 73 -3.60 -0.44 -9.14
C ASP A 73 -2.76 0.46 -10.06
N ASN A 74 -2.10 1.47 -9.51
CA ASN A 74 -1.19 2.35 -10.24
C ASN A 74 -0.01 1.57 -10.84
N VAL A 75 0.65 0.71 -10.07
CA VAL A 75 1.77 -0.11 -10.56
C VAL A 75 1.29 -1.09 -11.62
N ASN A 76 0.15 -1.77 -11.40
CA ASN A 76 -0.40 -2.71 -12.37
C ASN A 76 -0.74 -2.03 -13.71
N SER A 77 -1.49 -0.92 -13.65
CA SER A 77 -1.89 -0.15 -14.82
C SER A 77 -0.69 0.49 -15.50
N GLY A 78 0.26 1.01 -14.73
CA GLY A 78 1.49 1.60 -15.22
C GLY A 78 2.36 0.63 -15.99
N ILE A 79 2.54 -0.60 -15.50
CA ILE A 79 3.29 -1.65 -16.24
C ILE A 79 2.56 -2.02 -17.53
N LEU A 80 1.24 -2.18 -17.51
CA LEU A 80 0.44 -2.51 -18.69
C LEU A 80 0.54 -1.41 -19.76
N LEU A 81 0.42 -0.15 -19.37
CA LEU A 81 0.54 0.98 -20.29
C LEU A 81 1.94 1.06 -20.88
N THR A 82 2.98 0.87 -20.06
CA THR A 82 4.37 0.78 -20.53
C THR A 82 4.55 -0.35 -21.54
N GLU A 83 3.94 -1.52 -21.33
CA GLU A 83 3.99 -2.63 -22.28
C GLU A 83 3.32 -2.29 -23.63
N VAL A 84 2.17 -1.61 -23.60
CA VAL A 84 1.45 -1.18 -24.81
C VAL A 84 2.27 -0.15 -25.59
N LEU A 85 2.78 0.88 -24.92
CA LEU A 85 3.61 1.91 -25.54
C LEU A 85 4.90 1.34 -26.12
N ALA A 86 5.52 0.38 -25.42
CA ALA A 86 6.69 -0.32 -25.93
C ALA A 86 6.38 -1.07 -27.23
N LYS A 87 5.26 -1.80 -27.31
CA LYS A 87 4.84 -2.52 -28.52
C LYS A 87 4.53 -1.56 -29.68
N ASP A 88 3.83 -0.47 -29.40
CA ASP A 88 3.49 0.54 -30.41
C ASP A 88 4.74 1.24 -30.96
N PHE A 89 5.66 1.66 -30.09
CA PHE A 89 6.95 2.22 -30.49
C PHE A 89 7.74 1.25 -31.38
N LYS A 90 7.79 -0.04 -31.02
CA LYS A 90 8.49 -1.08 -31.79
C LYS A 90 7.91 -1.27 -33.18
N LEU A 91 6.59 -1.40 -33.28
CA LEU A 91 5.90 -1.55 -34.57
C LEU A 91 6.17 -0.34 -35.48
N TYR A 92 6.09 0.86 -34.93
CA TYR A 92 6.35 2.08 -35.68
C TYR A 92 7.82 2.20 -36.10
N SER A 93 8.74 1.84 -35.21
CA SER A 93 10.17 1.82 -35.48
C SER A 93 10.54 0.84 -36.60
N ALA A 94 9.98 -0.37 -36.58
CA ALA A 94 10.16 -1.35 -37.65
C ALA A 94 9.60 -0.86 -38.99
N LYS A 95 8.43 -0.20 -38.98
CA LYS A 95 7.86 0.44 -40.17
C LYS A 95 8.80 1.51 -40.72
N PHE A 96 9.28 2.41 -39.87
CA PHE A 96 10.19 3.49 -40.26
C PHE A 96 11.48 2.96 -40.90
N MET A 97 12.08 1.93 -40.29
CA MET A 97 13.28 1.28 -40.85
C MET A 97 13.01 0.64 -42.21
N SER A 98 11.87 -0.04 -42.37
CA SER A 98 11.47 -0.60 -43.66
C SER A 98 11.27 0.50 -44.72
N THR A 99 10.69 1.65 -44.34
CA THR A 99 10.56 2.79 -45.24
C THR A 99 11.93 3.30 -45.67
N ILE A 100 12.89 3.47 -44.74
CA ILE A 100 14.27 3.89 -45.03
C ILE A 100 14.97 2.90 -45.98
N GLU A 101 14.86 1.59 -45.74
CA GLU A 101 15.50 0.59 -46.61
C GLU A 101 14.94 0.62 -48.04
N LEU A 102 13.61 0.72 -48.19
CA LEU A 102 12.96 0.88 -49.50
C LEU A 102 13.32 2.22 -50.17
N SER A 103 13.48 3.26 -49.35
CA SER A 103 13.92 4.60 -49.73
C SER A 103 15.33 4.57 -50.35
N LEU A 104 16.28 3.93 -49.66
CA LEU A 104 17.67 3.77 -50.12
C LEU A 104 17.78 2.89 -51.37
N ALA A 105 16.92 1.87 -51.49
CA ALA A 105 16.88 0.98 -52.66
C ALA A 105 16.17 1.60 -53.89
N GLY A 106 15.24 2.54 -53.68
CA GLY A 106 14.35 3.08 -54.71
C GLY A 106 14.45 4.59 -54.98
N GLY A 107 15.35 5.31 -54.30
CA GLY A 107 15.54 6.75 -54.47
C GLY A 107 14.44 7.65 -53.86
N LYS A 108 13.60 7.11 -52.98
CA LYS A 108 12.65 7.92 -52.19
C LYS A 108 13.36 8.44 -50.94
N ASN A 109 13.14 9.70 -50.56
CA ASN A 109 13.64 10.21 -49.28
C ASN A 109 12.68 9.79 -48.16
N SER A 110 13.20 9.22 -47.05
CA SER A 110 12.43 9.11 -45.81
C SER A 110 12.03 10.52 -45.36
N THR A 111 10.78 10.73 -44.99
CA THR A 111 10.27 12.07 -44.67
C THR A 111 10.61 12.46 -43.24
N ASN A 112 10.88 13.75 -43.00
CA ASN A 112 11.07 14.32 -41.66
C ASN A 112 9.88 14.02 -40.72
N GLU A 113 8.68 13.85 -41.29
CA GLU A 113 7.44 13.56 -40.58
C GLU A 113 7.43 12.18 -39.88
N GLU A 114 7.91 11.11 -40.54
CA GLU A 114 7.96 9.79 -39.90
C GLU A 114 8.98 9.75 -38.75
N SER A 115 10.09 10.47 -38.90
CA SER A 115 11.07 10.64 -37.82
C SER A 115 10.49 11.42 -36.64
N GLU A 116 9.67 12.45 -36.90
CA GLU A 116 9.01 13.23 -35.87
C GLU A 116 7.99 12.40 -35.08
N ILE A 117 7.17 11.59 -35.77
CA ILE A 117 6.22 10.68 -35.11
C ILE A 117 6.95 9.64 -34.25
N LEU A 118 8.06 9.07 -34.75
CA LEU A 118 8.87 8.12 -33.98
C LEU A 118 9.44 8.78 -32.70
N ASN A 119 9.93 10.02 -32.81
CA ASN A 119 10.43 10.78 -31.66
C ASN A 119 9.32 11.05 -30.63
N ASN A 120 8.12 11.43 -31.08
CA ASN A 120 6.99 11.68 -30.18
C ASN A 120 6.59 10.41 -29.42
N LYS A 121 6.53 9.25 -30.09
CA LYS A 121 6.28 7.95 -29.44
C LYS A 121 7.37 7.59 -28.44
N ALA A 122 8.64 7.87 -28.75
CA ALA A 122 9.73 7.65 -27.82
C ALA A 122 9.60 8.53 -26.56
N ILE A 123 9.24 9.80 -26.72
CA ILE A 123 9.03 10.74 -25.61
C ILE A 123 7.86 10.28 -24.72
N GLU A 124 6.74 9.88 -25.32
CA GLU A 124 5.58 9.36 -24.59
C GLU A 124 5.94 8.13 -23.76
N TYR A 125 6.68 7.21 -24.36
CA TYR A 125 7.15 6.00 -23.67
C TYR A 125 8.09 6.32 -22.50
N HIS A 126 9.04 7.24 -22.68
CA HIS A 126 9.93 7.70 -21.60
C HIS A 126 9.18 8.35 -20.46
N LYS A 127 8.21 9.21 -20.78
CA LYS A 127 7.35 9.85 -19.78
C LYS A 127 6.65 8.79 -18.93
N GLN A 128 6.13 7.76 -19.57
CA GLN A 128 5.45 6.67 -18.89
C GLN A 128 6.40 5.84 -18.00
N ILE A 129 7.62 5.55 -18.45
CA ILE A 129 8.62 4.86 -17.62
C ILE A 129 8.93 5.66 -16.36
N ASN A 130 9.10 6.97 -16.47
CA ASN A 130 9.39 7.84 -15.32
C ASN A 130 8.22 7.89 -14.33
N GLN A 131 6.98 7.92 -14.84
CA GLN A 131 5.80 7.85 -13.99
C GLN A 131 5.75 6.51 -13.24
N LEU A 132 5.91 5.39 -13.95
CA LEU A 132 5.92 4.06 -13.35
C LEU A 132 7.05 3.89 -12.33
N ALA A 133 8.23 4.44 -12.58
CA ALA A 133 9.34 4.41 -11.62
C ALA A 133 8.97 5.11 -10.30
N THR A 134 8.19 6.20 -10.38
CA THR A 134 7.68 6.91 -9.20
C THR A 134 6.67 6.04 -8.43
N ASP A 135 5.74 5.39 -9.14
CA ASP A 135 4.76 4.49 -8.51
C ASP A 135 5.42 3.28 -7.85
N ILE A 136 6.50 2.75 -8.46
CA ILE A 136 7.31 1.67 -7.88
C ILE A 136 8.05 2.14 -6.62
N GLN A 137 8.65 3.33 -6.61
CA GLN A 137 9.26 3.89 -5.40
C GLN A 137 8.25 4.10 -4.27
N MET A 138 7.04 4.54 -4.62
CA MET A 138 5.95 4.61 -3.65
C MET A 138 5.63 3.24 -3.06
N SER A 139 5.72 2.16 -3.83
CA SER A 139 5.49 0.82 -3.30
C SER A 139 6.47 0.39 -2.20
N GLU A 140 7.74 0.83 -2.25
CA GLU A 140 8.75 0.57 -1.21
C GLU A 140 8.36 1.17 0.15
N MET A 141 7.52 2.20 0.16
CA MET A 141 7.09 2.88 1.39
C MET A 141 5.92 2.19 2.09
N TYR A 142 5.12 1.42 1.34
CA TYR A 142 3.84 0.88 1.83
C TYR A 142 3.77 -0.66 1.79
N PHE A 143 4.75 -1.31 1.19
CA PHE A 143 4.89 -2.76 1.16
C PHE A 143 6.17 -3.21 1.88
N GLY A 144 6.25 -4.51 2.17
CA GLY A 144 7.37 -5.12 2.88
C GLY A 144 8.44 -5.70 1.96
N ALA A 145 9.45 -6.30 2.60
CA ALA A 145 10.67 -6.79 1.96
C ALA A 145 10.44 -7.79 0.79
N LYS A 146 9.30 -8.49 0.77
CA LYS A 146 8.96 -9.39 -0.33
C LYS A 146 8.68 -8.63 -1.62
N VAL A 147 7.92 -7.54 -1.55
CA VAL A 147 7.69 -6.65 -2.69
C VAL A 147 8.99 -5.97 -3.09
N ASP A 148 9.76 -5.44 -2.12
CA ASP A 148 11.04 -4.77 -2.38
C ASP A 148 12.03 -5.66 -3.15
N SER A 149 12.13 -6.94 -2.77
CA SER A 149 13.02 -7.90 -3.44
C SER A 149 12.68 -8.13 -4.93
N LEU A 150 11.44 -7.80 -5.34
CA LEU A 150 10.95 -7.99 -6.70
C LEU A 150 11.03 -6.71 -7.55
N ILE A 151 11.34 -5.56 -6.95
CA ILE A 151 11.47 -4.28 -7.64
C ILE A 151 12.66 -4.29 -8.59
N ASN A 152 13.83 -4.74 -8.15
CA ASN A 152 15.02 -4.80 -9.00
C ASN A 152 14.82 -5.70 -10.24
N PRO A 153 14.33 -6.96 -10.10
CA PRO A 153 13.99 -7.79 -11.26
C PRO A 153 12.96 -7.15 -12.21
N LEU A 154 11.96 -6.45 -11.68
CA LEU A 154 10.98 -5.72 -12.50
C LEU A 154 11.67 -4.59 -13.28
N SER A 155 12.47 -3.78 -12.60
CA SER A 155 13.22 -2.66 -13.19
C SER A 155 14.19 -3.15 -14.29
N GLU A 156 14.90 -4.25 -14.05
CA GLU A 156 15.76 -4.88 -15.05
C GLU A 156 14.97 -5.33 -16.28
N SER A 157 13.80 -5.95 -16.10
CA SER A 157 12.95 -6.37 -17.21
C SER A 157 12.34 -5.19 -17.98
N LEU A 158 11.98 -4.11 -17.29
CA LEU A 158 11.52 -2.86 -17.93
C LEU A 158 12.64 -2.23 -18.75
N ASN A 159 13.85 -2.12 -18.16
CA ASN A 159 15.01 -1.56 -18.84
C ASN A 159 15.47 -2.44 -20.01
N SER A 160 15.40 -3.77 -19.89
CA SER A 160 15.68 -4.70 -20.99
C SER A 160 14.67 -4.55 -22.12
N ASN A 161 13.38 -4.40 -21.80
CA ASN A 161 12.34 -4.13 -22.79
C ASN A 161 12.56 -2.78 -23.50
N TYR A 162 13.08 -1.78 -22.78
CA TYR A 162 13.40 -0.44 -23.26
C TYR A 162 14.69 -0.38 -24.10
N GLN A 163 15.86 -0.73 -23.54
CA GLN A 163 17.18 -0.61 -24.16
C GLN A 163 17.38 -1.52 -25.36
N ASN A 164 16.89 -2.75 -25.29
CA ASN A 164 17.13 -3.74 -26.35
C ASN A 164 16.22 -3.53 -27.57
N ASN A 165 15.24 -2.63 -27.48
CA ASN A 165 14.26 -2.38 -28.54
C ASN A 165 14.23 -0.92 -29.02
N LEU A 166 15.12 -0.07 -28.50
CA LEU A 166 15.42 1.24 -29.07
C LEU A 166 16.24 1.07 -30.35
N ILE A 167 15.56 1.17 -31.49
CA ILE A 167 16.22 1.54 -32.74
C ILE A 167 16.51 3.04 -32.63
N LEU A 168 17.64 3.36 -32.01
CA LEU A 168 18.34 4.60 -32.33
C LEU A 168 18.72 4.46 -33.80
N GLY A 169 18.28 5.39 -34.65
CA GLY A 169 18.32 5.36 -36.12
C GLY A 169 19.72 5.33 -36.75
N ASP A 170 20.61 4.51 -36.20
CA ASP A 170 21.93 4.22 -36.69
C ASP A 170 21.89 2.84 -37.35
N THR A 171 22.05 2.83 -38.67
CA THR A 171 22.16 1.64 -39.51
C THR A 171 23.33 0.74 -39.10
N THR A 172 24.27 1.19 -38.27
CA THR A 172 25.37 0.35 -37.76
C THR A 172 24.94 -0.70 -36.75
N ARG A 173 23.79 -0.58 -36.07
CA ARG A 173 23.30 -1.65 -35.18
C ARG A 173 22.70 -2.85 -35.93
N LEU A 174 22.35 -2.69 -37.21
CA LEU A 174 22.02 -3.83 -38.09
C LEU A 174 23.24 -4.74 -38.37
N LYS A 175 24.47 -4.28 -38.10
CA LYS A 175 25.69 -5.09 -38.28
C LYS A 175 25.78 -6.29 -37.33
N GLY A 176 24.90 -6.37 -36.32
CA GLY A 176 24.84 -7.49 -35.37
C GLY A 176 23.72 -8.50 -35.60
N TYR A 177 22.74 -8.24 -36.48
CA TYR A 177 21.59 -9.13 -36.69
C TYR A 177 21.72 -9.86 -38.01
N LYS A 178 21.66 -11.19 -37.96
CA LYS A 178 21.78 -12.01 -39.18
C LYS A 178 20.48 -12.02 -39.98
N ASN A 179 19.32 -11.79 -39.36
CA ASN A 179 18.02 -11.64 -40.01
C ASN A 179 16.93 -11.03 -39.08
N VAL A 180 15.78 -10.70 -39.69
CA VAL A 180 14.56 -10.19 -39.04
C VAL A 180 13.95 -11.18 -38.02
N THR A 181 14.17 -12.48 -38.17
CA THR A 181 13.67 -13.51 -37.24
C THR A 181 14.37 -13.44 -35.88
N GLU A 182 15.68 -13.17 -35.84
CA GLU A 182 16.43 -12.97 -34.58
C GLU A 182 15.93 -11.73 -33.81
N TYR A 183 15.57 -10.66 -34.54
CA TYR A 183 14.96 -9.45 -33.97
C TYR A 183 13.64 -9.77 -33.25
N PHE A 184 12.69 -10.40 -33.95
CA PHE A 184 11.39 -10.74 -33.36
C PHE A 184 11.51 -11.73 -32.19
N LYS A 185 12.39 -12.73 -32.30
CA LYS A 185 12.59 -13.73 -31.23
C LYS A 185 13.06 -13.09 -29.91
N ARG A 186 13.99 -12.13 -29.99
CA ARG A 186 14.43 -11.38 -28.80
C ARG A 186 13.32 -10.51 -28.25
N ASP A 187 12.55 -9.85 -29.12
CA ASP A 187 11.49 -8.94 -28.70
C ASP A 187 10.38 -9.66 -27.92
N PHE A 188 9.98 -10.85 -28.38
CA PHE A 188 9.07 -11.73 -27.65
C PHE A 188 9.61 -12.17 -26.30
N ASN A 189 10.92 -12.45 -26.19
CA ASN A 189 11.54 -12.83 -24.91
C ASN A 189 11.50 -11.69 -23.89
N THR A 190 11.89 -10.47 -24.27
CA THR A 190 11.88 -9.30 -23.35
C THR A 190 10.46 -8.95 -22.87
N THR A 191 9.45 -9.22 -23.69
CA THR A 191 8.04 -9.02 -23.33
C THR A 191 7.56 -10.10 -22.35
N LYS A 192 7.98 -11.35 -22.57
CA LYS A 192 7.66 -12.47 -21.68
C LYS A 192 8.26 -12.28 -20.29
N GLU A 193 9.55 -11.91 -20.19
CA GLU A 193 10.23 -11.67 -18.92
C GLU A 193 9.54 -10.57 -18.09
N LEU A 194 9.17 -9.46 -18.74
CA LEU A 194 8.41 -8.39 -18.09
C LEU A 194 7.05 -8.88 -17.57
N SER A 195 6.33 -9.67 -18.36
CA SER A 195 5.04 -10.24 -17.95
C SER A 195 5.16 -11.17 -16.73
N GLU A 196 6.19 -12.02 -16.70
CA GLU A 196 6.47 -12.92 -15.57
C GLU A 196 6.83 -12.14 -14.31
N ASN A 197 7.69 -11.13 -14.41
CA ASN A 197 8.08 -10.31 -13.26
C ASN A 197 6.93 -9.42 -12.76
N ARG A 198 6.09 -8.89 -13.66
CA ARG A 198 4.82 -8.23 -13.31
C ARG A 198 3.94 -9.17 -12.48
N LEU A 199 3.76 -10.41 -12.90
CA LEU A 199 2.91 -11.34 -12.16
C LEU A 199 3.47 -11.64 -10.76
N LYS A 200 4.79 -11.77 -10.61
CA LYS A 200 5.45 -12.00 -9.32
C LYS A 200 5.20 -10.84 -8.35
N ILE A 201 5.44 -9.60 -8.78
CA ILE A 201 5.28 -8.43 -7.91
C ILE A 201 3.81 -8.21 -7.52
N LEU A 202 2.87 -8.38 -8.47
CA LEU A 202 1.44 -8.24 -8.18
C LEU A 202 0.93 -9.30 -7.21
N LYS A 203 1.42 -10.55 -7.31
CA LYS A 203 1.10 -11.59 -6.33
C LYS A 203 1.65 -11.26 -4.95
N ALA A 204 2.86 -10.71 -4.86
CA ALA A 204 3.44 -10.29 -3.58
C ALA A 204 2.63 -9.14 -2.95
N MET A 205 2.36 -8.08 -3.71
CA MET A 205 1.54 -6.95 -3.25
C MET A 205 0.16 -7.39 -2.80
N ARG A 206 -0.53 -8.23 -3.60
CA ARG A 206 -1.85 -8.75 -3.24
C ARG A 206 -1.83 -9.58 -1.95
N SER A 207 -0.83 -10.44 -1.78
CA SER A 207 -0.68 -11.24 -0.56
C SER A 207 -0.51 -10.36 0.68
N GLU A 208 0.18 -9.22 0.57
CA GLU A 208 0.33 -8.28 1.67
C GLU A 208 -0.94 -7.47 1.92
N ILE A 209 -1.65 -7.03 0.87
CA ILE A 209 -2.99 -6.42 0.98
C ILE A 209 -3.94 -7.34 1.72
N ASP A 210 -3.99 -8.62 1.35
CA ASP A 210 -4.84 -9.63 2.00
C ASP A 210 -4.47 -9.78 3.48
N SER A 211 -3.17 -9.77 3.81
CA SER A 211 -2.68 -9.84 5.19
C SER A 211 -3.06 -8.60 6.01
N THR A 212 -2.95 -7.40 5.42
CA THR A 212 -3.38 -6.14 6.04
C THR A 212 -4.90 -6.13 6.25
N ALA A 213 -5.67 -6.62 5.27
CA ALA A 213 -7.12 -6.72 5.36
C ALA A 213 -7.56 -7.69 6.46
N GLU A 214 -6.85 -8.81 6.67
CA GLU A 214 -7.15 -9.76 7.74
C GLU A 214 -7.04 -9.13 9.13
N ILE A 215 -6.14 -8.15 9.33
CA ILE A 215 -6.02 -7.41 10.60
C ILE A 215 -7.32 -6.64 10.92
N LEU A 216 -8.05 -6.18 9.90
CA LEU A 216 -9.29 -5.42 10.06
C LEU A 216 -10.53 -6.33 10.07
N TYR A 217 -10.55 -7.36 9.22
CA TYR A 217 -11.75 -8.12 8.88
C TYR A 217 -11.66 -9.60 9.23
N GLY A 218 -10.54 -10.09 9.77
CA GLY A 218 -10.30 -11.52 10.01
C GLY A 218 -11.34 -12.22 10.90
N ASP A 219 -12.00 -11.47 11.80
CA ASP A 219 -13.08 -11.99 12.64
C ASP A 219 -14.45 -12.00 11.92
N TYR A 220 -14.63 -11.16 10.89
CA TYR A 220 -15.84 -11.12 10.05
C TYR A 220 -15.82 -12.15 8.92
N LEU A 221 -14.63 -12.57 8.46
CA LEU A 221 -14.44 -13.52 7.36
C LEU A 221 -14.45 -15.00 7.79
N LYS A 222 -14.48 -15.28 9.10
CA LYS A 222 -14.50 -16.63 9.69
C LYS A 222 -15.90 -17.11 10.10
N ASN A 223 -16.93 -16.27 9.92
CA ASN A 223 -18.35 -16.58 10.10
C ASN A 223 -19.06 -16.62 8.75
#